data_AF-A0AA38C5L8-F1
#
_entry.id   AF-A0AA38C5L8-F1
#
_cell.length_a   1.000
_cell.length_b   1.000
_cell.length_c   1.000
_cell.angle_alpha   90.00
_cell.angle_beta   90.00
_cell.angle_gamma   90.00
#
_symmetry.space_group_name_H-M   'P 1'
#
loop_
_entity.id
_entity.type
_entity.pdbx_description
1 polymer ?
#
loop_
_entity_poly.entity_id
_entity_poly.type
_entity_poly.pdbx_seq_one_letter_code
_entity_poly.pdbx_strand_id
1 'polypeptide(L)'
;ISMFKTLIVFRIRIYSQTQALAVFFSTMSSECLKKVELHNGQNAIVAVNVHYGYNQEDSVVLNHASIDRGLFRTMHFHTFTSETDCDDSNSKSSSKLDLDFGKPNTANPRVDKLDDDGFPYVASYLYSG
;
A
#
# COMPACT_ATOMS: atom_id res chain seq x y z
N ILE A 1 37.86 -5.19 -8.38
CA ILE A 1 37.26 -4.77 -7.10
C ILE A 1 36.37 -3.57 -7.39
N SER A 2 35.11 -3.82 -7.71
CA SER A 2 34.08 -2.80 -7.88
C SER A 2 32.80 -3.44 -7.39
N MET A 3 32.49 -3.23 -6.10
CA MET A 3 31.28 -3.73 -5.48
C MET A 3 30.09 -3.03 -6.12
N PHE A 4 29.26 -3.82 -6.80
CA PHE A 4 27.85 -3.51 -7.02
C PHE A 4 27.23 -3.16 -5.65
N LYS A 5 27.04 -1.86 -5.38
CA LYS A 5 26.10 -1.40 -4.36
C LYS A 5 24.69 -1.64 -4.91
N THR A 6 24.25 -2.91 -4.88
CA THR A 6 22.84 -3.25 -5.07
C THR A 6 22.14 -2.89 -3.76
N LEU A 7 21.62 -1.67 -3.69
CA LEU A 7 20.69 -1.27 -2.64
C LEU A 7 19.42 -2.12 -2.86
N ILE A 8 19.24 -3.16 -2.05
CA ILE A 8 18.01 -3.94 -2.05
C ILE A 8 16.95 -3.06 -1.39
N VAL A 9 16.27 -2.24 -2.18
CA VAL A 9 15.09 -1.51 -1.73
C VAL A 9 13.96 -2.54 -1.64
N PHE A 10 13.71 -3.06 -0.44
CA PHE A 10 12.56 -3.90 -0.17
C PHE A 10 11.29 -3.08 -0.35
N ARG A 11 10.66 -3.18 -1.52
CA ARG A 11 9.31 -2.64 -1.73
C ARG A 11 8.30 -3.56 -1.06
N ILE A 12 8.10 -3.38 0.24
CA ILE A 12 7.06 -4.06 1.00
C ILE A 12 5.72 -3.43 0.61
N ARG A 13 4.84 -4.23 0.00
CA ARG A 13 3.43 -3.88 -0.20
C ARG A 13 2.62 -4.62 0.84
N ILE A 14 1.87 -3.89 1.65
CA ILE A 14 1.01 -4.49 2.68
C ILE A 14 -0.44 -4.40 2.20
N TYR A 15 -1.09 -5.56 2.13
CA TYR A 15 -2.52 -5.68 1.88
C TYR A 15 -3.20 -6.04 3.20
N SER A 16 -4.17 -5.22 3.61
CA SER A 16 -4.97 -5.47 4.80
C SER A 16 -6.43 -5.67 4.42
N GLN A 17 -7.01 -6.79 4.84
CA GLN A 17 -8.44 -7.05 4.70
C GLN A 17 -9.18 -6.49 5.91
N THR A 18 -10.17 -5.63 5.67
CA THR A 18 -10.86 -4.91 6.76
C THR A 18 -11.85 -5.77 7.53
N GLN A 19 -12.34 -6.85 6.94
CA GLN A 19 -13.22 -7.82 7.59
C GLN A 19 -12.72 -9.22 7.28
N ALA A 20 -11.94 -9.79 8.17
CA ALA A 20 -11.39 -11.12 7.98
C ALA A 20 -12.16 -12.08 8.90
N LEU A 21 -12.91 -13.01 8.32
CA LEU A 21 -13.76 -13.93 9.08
C LEU A 21 -13.12 -15.32 9.11
N ALA A 22 -13.31 -16.03 10.23
CA ALA A 22 -12.97 -17.44 10.32
C ALA A 22 -13.70 -18.23 9.23
N VAL A 23 -12.95 -19.04 8.50
CA VAL A 23 -13.50 -19.90 7.46
C VAL A 23 -14.31 -21.00 8.14
N PHE A 24 -15.52 -21.28 7.62
CA PHE A 24 -16.39 -22.29 8.22
C PHE A 24 -15.80 -23.70 8.15
N PHE A 25 -15.01 -23.99 7.11
CA PHE A 25 -14.33 -25.26 6.92
C PHE A 25 -12.83 -25.11 7.23
N SER A 26 -12.38 -25.72 8.32
CA SER A 26 -10.96 -25.82 8.68
C SER A 26 -10.36 -27.15 8.22
N THR A 27 -9.04 -27.19 8.04
CA THR A 27 -8.30 -28.45 7.85
C THR A 27 -7.54 -28.79 9.14
N MET A 28 -7.32 -30.07 9.42
CA MET A 28 -6.52 -30.50 10.58
C MET A 28 -5.10 -29.92 10.58
N SER A 29 -4.51 -29.73 9.39
CA SER A 29 -3.23 -29.05 9.24
C SER A 29 -3.28 -27.58 9.66
N SER A 30 -4.41 -26.90 9.42
CA SER A 30 -4.59 -25.50 9.86
C SER A 30 -4.71 -25.36 11.37
N GLU A 31 -5.25 -26.36 12.07
CA GLU A 31 -5.35 -26.39 13.54
C GLU A 31 -4.00 -26.75 14.20
N CYS A 32 -3.21 -27.61 13.57
CA CYS A 32 -1.87 -27.97 14.05
C CYS A 32 -0.89 -26.78 13.95
N LEU A 33 -1.10 -25.90 12.97
CA LEU A 33 -0.36 -24.66 12.86
C LEU A 33 -0.88 -23.67 13.90
N LYS A 34 -0.09 -23.38 14.94
CA LYS A 34 -0.31 -22.25 15.87
C LYS A 34 -0.18 -20.92 15.13
N LYS A 35 -1.16 -20.58 14.29
CA LYS A 35 -1.23 -19.28 13.65
C LYS A 35 -1.75 -18.26 14.66
N VAL A 36 -1.14 -17.08 14.65
CA VAL A 36 -1.80 -15.85 15.12
C VAL A 36 -3.11 -15.73 14.33
N GLU A 37 -4.20 -15.25 14.94
CA GLU A 37 -5.53 -15.11 14.32
C GLU A 37 -5.50 -14.22 13.05
N LEU A 38 -5.04 -14.82 11.95
CA LEU A 38 -4.87 -14.22 10.65
C LEU A 38 -5.85 -14.92 9.72
N HIS A 39 -7.07 -14.41 9.69
CA HIS A 39 -8.08 -14.88 8.78
C HIS A 39 -7.74 -14.36 7.37
N ASN A 40 -7.63 -15.25 6.39
CA ASN A 40 -7.19 -14.91 5.03
C ASN A 40 -8.34 -14.93 4.02
N GLY A 41 -9.50 -14.38 4.38
CA GLY A 41 -10.66 -14.33 3.49
C GLY A 41 -11.99 -14.01 4.17
N GLN A 42 -13.07 -14.17 3.41
CA GLN A 42 -14.46 -14.03 3.84
C GLN A 42 -15.31 -15.16 3.25
N ASN A 43 -16.26 -15.66 4.03
CA ASN A 43 -17.25 -16.61 3.53
C ASN A 43 -18.31 -15.86 2.71
N ALA A 44 -18.65 -16.35 1.52
CA ALA A 44 -19.66 -15.78 0.65
C ALA A 44 -20.71 -16.84 0.26
N ILE A 45 -21.94 -16.39 0.03
CA ILE A 45 -23.00 -17.23 -0.53
C ILE A 45 -22.80 -17.30 -2.04
N VAL A 46 -22.64 -18.51 -2.57
CA VAL A 46 -22.37 -18.75 -3.99
C VAL A 46 -23.61 -19.33 -4.65
N ALA A 47 -24.04 -18.70 -5.75
CA ALA A 47 -25.08 -19.22 -6.63
C ALA A 47 -24.43 -19.72 -7.93
N VAL A 48 -24.67 -20.97 -8.30
CA VAL A 48 -24.17 -21.54 -9.57
C VAL A 48 -25.26 -21.41 -10.61
N ASN A 49 -25.14 -20.41 -11.48
CA ASN A 49 -26.08 -20.15 -12.58
C ASN A 49 -25.36 -19.42 -13.73
N VAL A 50 -25.93 -19.51 -14.93
CA VAL A 50 -25.55 -18.67 -16.07
C VAL A 50 -26.25 -17.33 -15.94
N HIS A 51 -25.50 -16.25 -15.80
CA HIS A 51 -26.04 -14.91 -15.58
C HIS A 51 -25.76 -14.01 -16.78
N TYR A 52 -26.75 -13.87 -17.66
CA TYR A 52 -26.72 -12.99 -18.85
C TYR A 52 -25.46 -13.10 -19.74
N GLY A 53 -24.70 -14.20 -19.64
CA GLY A 53 -23.43 -14.37 -20.34
C GLY A 53 -22.25 -13.58 -19.76
N TYR A 54 -22.41 -12.89 -18.61
CA TYR A 54 -21.32 -12.14 -17.98
C TYR A 54 -20.33 -13.00 -17.19
N ASN A 55 -20.69 -14.24 -16.87
CA ASN A 55 -19.87 -15.19 -16.12
C ASN A 55 -19.30 -16.32 -17.01
N GLN A 56 -18.90 -15.97 -18.24
CA GLN A 56 -18.26 -16.91 -19.18
C GLN A 56 -16.79 -17.11 -18.85
N GLU A 57 -16.24 -18.26 -19.25
CA GLU A 57 -14.85 -18.66 -18.97
C GLU A 57 -14.57 -18.67 -17.45
N ASP A 58 -13.69 -17.79 -16.96
CA ASP A 58 -13.26 -17.70 -15.57
C ASP A 58 -13.85 -16.48 -14.84
N SER A 59 -14.84 -15.80 -15.45
CA SER A 59 -15.42 -14.58 -14.89
C SER A 59 -16.48 -14.87 -13.82
N VAL A 60 -16.48 -14.05 -12.76
CA VAL A 60 -17.42 -14.15 -11.64
C VAL A 60 -18.23 -12.86 -11.54
N VAL A 61 -19.55 -13.01 -11.35
CA VAL A 61 -20.45 -11.87 -11.11
C VAL A 61 -20.66 -11.70 -9.60
N LEU A 62 -20.52 -10.46 -9.12
CA LEU A 62 -20.67 -10.10 -7.72
C LEU A 62 -21.91 -9.22 -7.49
N ASN A 63 -22.50 -9.33 -6.29
CA ASN A 63 -23.59 -8.45 -5.89
C ASN A 63 -23.04 -7.06 -5.54
N HIS A 64 -23.43 -6.04 -6.31
CA HIS A 64 -23.05 -4.64 -6.07
C HIS A 64 -23.39 -4.18 -4.65
N ALA A 65 -24.60 -4.49 -4.17
CA ALA A 65 -25.04 -4.09 -2.84
C ALA A 65 -24.23 -4.79 -1.72
N SER A 66 -23.62 -5.94 -1.99
CA SER A 66 -22.71 -6.58 -1.02
C SER A 66 -21.35 -5.88 -0.99
N ILE A 67 -20.85 -5.43 -2.15
CA ILE A 67 -19.61 -4.65 -2.25
C ILE A 67 -19.76 -3.30 -1.54
N ASP A 68 -20.88 -2.61 -1.75
CA ASP A 68 -21.16 -1.33 -1.09
C ASP A 68 -21.19 -1.45 0.44
N ARG A 69 -21.60 -2.62 0.96
CA ARG A 69 -21.59 -2.94 2.39
C ARG A 69 -20.22 -3.36 2.92
N GLY A 70 -19.21 -3.48 2.06
CA GLY A 70 -17.82 -3.76 2.44
C GLY A 70 -17.35 -5.20 2.20
N LEU A 71 -18.14 -6.05 1.53
CA LEU A 71 -17.69 -7.38 1.15
C LEU A 71 -16.43 -7.28 0.27
N PHE A 72 -15.39 -8.02 0.63
CA PHE A 72 -14.07 -8.04 -0.02
C PHE A 72 -13.30 -6.70 -0.04
N ARG A 73 -13.63 -5.74 0.82
CA ARG A 73 -12.92 -4.46 0.91
C ARG A 73 -11.51 -4.61 1.49
N THR A 74 -10.51 -4.32 0.67
CA THR A 74 -9.08 -4.35 1.02
C THR A 74 -8.50 -2.93 1.09
N MET A 75 -7.55 -2.71 1.99
CA MET A 75 -6.68 -1.52 2.03
C MET A 75 -5.28 -1.87 1.55
N HIS A 76 -4.69 -0.99 0.74
CA HIS A 76 -3.36 -1.16 0.19
C HIS A 76 -2.45 -0.04 0.70
N PHE A 77 -1.39 -0.43 1.40
CA PHE A 77 -0.41 0.51 1.96
C PHE A 77 0.88 0.49 1.14
N HIS A 78 1.32 1.69 0.76
CA HIS A 78 2.62 1.94 0.14
C HIS A 78 3.44 2.83 1.05
N THR A 79 4.68 2.41 1.31
CA THR A 79 5.67 3.24 2.01
C THR A 79 6.55 3.95 0.98
N PHE A 80 6.74 5.24 1.17
CA PHE A 80 7.71 6.04 0.45
C PHE A 80 8.86 6.36 1.39
N THR A 81 10.08 5.98 1.01
CA THR A 81 11.30 6.28 1.77
C THR A 81 12.19 7.14 0.89
N SER A 82 12.66 8.26 1.43
CA SER A 82 13.63 9.15 0.80
C SER A 82 14.83 9.30 1.74
N GLU A 83 16.02 9.03 1.24
CA GLU A 83 17.28 9.24 1.93
C GLU A 83 17.99 10.43 1.27
N THR A 84 18.54 11.34 2.09
CA THR A 84 19.39 12.43 1.59
C THR A 84 20.83 12.11 1.95
N ASP A 85 21.63 11.79 0.95
CA ASP A 85 23.06 11.58 1.13
C ASP A 85 23.76 12.93 1.36
N CYS A 86 24.31 13.10 2.55
CA CYS A 86 25.32 14.13 2.82
C CYS A 86 26.68 13.50 2.50
N ASP A 87 27.22 13.78 1.32
CA ASP A 87 28.56 13.32 0.93
C ASP A 87 29.63 13.95 1.86
N ASP A 88 29.98 13.26 2.95
CA ASP A 88 31.00 13.67 3.91
C ASP A 88 32.45 13.34 3.45
N SER A 89 32.66 13.06 2.16
CA SER A 89 33.99 12.81 1.61
C SER A 89 34.46 13.89 0.64
N ASN A 90 35.03 14.95 1.24
CA ASN A 90 36.22 15.65 0.73
C ASN A 90 36.11 16.36 -0.63
N SER A 91 35.53 17.56 -0.66
CA SER A 91 36.08 18.65 -1.49
C SER A 91 35.75 20.02 -0.90
N LYS A 92 36.81 20.81 -0.67
CA LYS A 92 36.71 22.26 -0.55
C LYS A 92 36.11 22.77 -1.88
N SER A 93 35.08 23.61 -1.80
CA SER A 93 34.33 24.26 -2.90
C SER A 93 33.12 23.50 -3.48
N SER A 94 32.02 23.48 -2.77
CA SER A 94 30.73 24.04 -3.22
C SER A 94 29.78 24.00 -2.03
N SER A 95 28.92 25.00 -1.90
CA SER A 95 28.01 25.21 -0.77
C SER A 95 27.46 23.90 -0.22
N LYS A 96 27.65 23.68 1.09
CA LYS A 96 26.72 22.90 1.91
C LYS A 96 25.33 23.18 1.36
N LEU A 97 24.72 22.23 0.66
CA LEU A 97 23.34 22.41 0.23
C LEU A 97 22.59 22.40 1.55
N ASP A 98 22.24 23.58 2.07
CA ASP A 98 21.24 23.70 3.12
C ASP A 98 19.97 23.13 2.51
N LEU A 99 19.80 21.83 2.68
CA LEU A 99 18.58 21.12 2.36
C LEU A 99 17.56 21.61 3.38
N ASP A 100 16.89 22.70 3.04
CA ASP A 100 15.70 23.12 3.73
C ASP A 100 14.56 22.24 3.26
N PHE A 101 14.12 21.36 4.14
CA PHE A 101 12.96 20.52 3.88
C PHE A 101 11.67 21.36 3.93
N GLY A 102 11.68 22.53 4.56
CA GLY A 102 10.49 23.35 4.76
C GLY A 102 9.72 23.71 3.48
N LYS A 103 8.47 24.13 3.67
CA LYS A 103 7.57 24.45 2.56
C LYS A 103 8.17 25.54 1.66
N PRO A 104 8.44 25.27 0.38
CA PRO A 104 8.98 26.29 -0.50
C PRO A 104 7.93 27.36 -0.74
N ASN A 105 8.32 28.63 -0.63
CA ASN A 105 7.44 29.78 -0.87
C ASN A 105 7.22 30.00 -2.37
N THR A 106 6.61 29.01 -3.02
CA THR A 106 6.31 28.97 -4.45
C THR A 106 4.82 28.74 -4.64
N ALA A 107 4.19 29.43 -5.59
CA ALA A 107 2.80 29.20 -5.99
C ALA A 107 2.61 27.90 -6.81
N ASN A 108 3.30 26.82 -6.44
CA ASN A 108 3.20 25.53 -7.11
C ASN A 108 2.11 24.69 -6.44
N PRO A 109 1.02 24.34 -7.15
CA PRO A 109 -0.09 23.60 -6.55
C PRO A 109 0.30 22.20 -6.04
N ARG A 110 1.47 21.68 -6.43
CA ARG A 110 2.01 20.43 -5.90
C ARG A 110 2.48 20.52 -4.44
N VAL A 111 2.83 21.72 -3.96
CA VAL A 111 3.34 21.92 -2.58
C VAL A 111 2.26 22.39 -1.61
N ASP A 112 1.03 22.59 -2.08
CA ASP A 112 -0.09 23.07 -1.26
C ASP A 112 -0.40 22.13 -0.09
N LYS A 113 -0.15 20.83 -0.27
CA LYS A 113 -0.41 19.76 0.71
C LYS A 113 0.76 19.47 1.65
N LEU A 114 1.85 20.24 1.56
CA LEU A 114 2.98 20.16 2.48
C LEU A 114 2.76 21.10 3.67
N ASP A 115 3.16 20.63 4.84
CA ASP A 115 3.25 21.41 6.07
C ASP A 115 4.56 22.23 6.09
N ASP A 116 4.71 23.09 7.09
CA ASP A 116 5.86 24.01 7.21
C ASP A 116 7.21 23.26 7.32
N ASP A 117 7.19 22.00 7.75
CA ASP A 117 8.36 21.11 7.87
C ASP A 117 8.75 20.38 6.56
N GLY A 118 7.96 20.53 5.49
CA GLY A 118 8.19 19.85 4.22
C GLY A 118 7.48 18.54 4.01
N PHE A 119 6.82 18.00 5.04
CA PHE A 119 6.12 16.73 4.95
C PHE A 119 4.65 16.93 4.58
N PRO A 120 4.03 15.97 3.87
CA PRO A 120 2.62 16.06 3.54
C PRO A 120 1.74 15.94 4.80
N TYR A 121 0.63 16.67 4.83
CA TYR A 121 -0.35 16.54 5.90
C TYR A 121 -0.84 15.09 6.04
N VAL A 122 -0.95 14.63 7.28
CA VAL A 122 -1.54 13.32 7.60
C VAL A 122 -2.97 13.27 7.06
N ALA A 123 -3.32 12.16 6.41
CA ALA A 123 -4.61 11.94 5.76
C ALA A 123 -4.94 12.88 4.57
N SER A 124 -3.96 13.61 4.04
CA SER A 124 -4.16 14.34 2.79
C SER A 124 -4.30 13.37 1.60
N TYR A 125 -5.23 13.68 0.69
CA TYR A 125 -5.36 12.95 -0.56
C TYR A 125 -4.25 13.38 -1.51
N LEU A 126 -3.28 12.50 -1.78
CA LEU A 126 -2.22 12.77 -2.74
C LEU A 126 -2.62 12.22 -4.12
N TYR A 127 -2.34 12.98 -5.16
CA TYR A 127 -2.49 12.54 -6.55
C TYR A 127 -1.10 12.31 -7.14
N SER A 128 -1.02 11.43 -8.13
CA SER A 128 0.22 11.32 -8.92
C SER A 128 0.51 12.69 -9.54
N GLY A 129 1.69 13.23 -9.23
CA GLY A 129 2.17 14.51 -9.74
C GLY A 129 2.72 14.43 -11.16
#